data_AF-A0A7K6YTL5-F1
#
_entry.id   AF-A0A7K6YTL5-F1
#
_cell.length_a   1.000
_cell.length_b   1.000
_cell.length_c   1.000
_cell.angle_alpha   90.00
_cell.angle_beta   90.00
_cell.angle_gamma   90.00
#
_symmetry.space_group_name_H-M   'P 1'
#
loop_
_entity.id
_entity.type
_entity.pdbx_description
1 polymer ?
#
loop_
_entity_poly.entity_id
_entity_poly.type
_entity_poly.pdbx_seq_one_letter_code
_entity_poly.pdbx_strand_id
1 'polypeptide(L)'
;QGRGIFASGSPFSKVTLPNGQTFFPGQGNNAYVFPGVALGVIACGVRHISDDIFLITAESIAAEVTEQNLAEGRLYPPLHSIREVSLKIAVKIVDWAYKHGLASWYPEPADKEAFVKQLVYSPDYDSFVIDDYRWPPAAMQTQDV
;
A
#
# COMPACT_ATOMS: atom_id res chain seq x y z
N GLN A 1 34.61 9.91 -4.25
CA GLN A 1 34.46 9.61 -5.68
C GLN A 1 33.01 9.39 -6.12
N GLY A 2 32.04 9.14 -5.22
CA GLY A 2 30.61 9.10 -5.59
C GLY A 2 30.16 7.90 -6.43
N ARG A 3 31.00 6.86 -6.56
CA ARG A 3 30.74 5.68 -7.40
C ARG A 3 30.05 4.52 -6.66
N GLY A 4 29.94 4.60 -5.34
CA GLY A 4 29.31 3.56 -4.53
C GLY A 4 27.79 3.70 -4.55
N ILE A 5 27.10 2.59 -4.81
CA ILE A 5 25.66 2.48 -4.62
C ILE A 5 25.42 2.06 -3.17
N PHE A 6 24.67 2.86 -2.41
CA PHE A 6 24.61 2.72 -0.95
C PHE A 6 23.18 2.74 -0.41
N ALA A 7 22.91 1.82 0.52
CA ALA A 7 21.75 1.83 1.40
C ALA A 7 22.15 1.29 2.77
N SER A 8 21.38 1.66 3.80
CA SER A 8 21.61 1.23 5.19
C SER A 8 20.29 0.87 5.87
N GLY A 9 20.37 0.16 7.00
CA GLY A 9 19.19 -0.05 7.86
C GLY A 9 18.81 1.22 8.63
N SER A 10 19.80 1.96 9.14
CA SER A 10 19.59 3.20 9.91
C SER A 10 19.61 4.45 9.01
N PRO A 11 18.92 5.54 9.40
CA PRO A 11 19.02 6.83 8.73
C PRO A 11 20.44 7.38 8.73
N PHE A 12 20.87 7.90 7.58
CA PHE A 12 22.02 8.80 7.47
C PHE A 12 21.61 10.10 6.79
N SER A 13 22.23 11.20 7.20
CA SER A 13 22.05 12.52 6.58
C SER A 13 22.53 12.52 5.12
N LYS A 14 22.01 13.46 4.33
CA LYS A 14 22.48 13.70 2.94
C LYS A 14 23.98 14.00 2.91
N VAL A 15 24.65 13.60 1.84
CA VAL A 15 26.09 13.80 1.65
C VAL A 15 26.33 14.63 0.39
N THR A 16 26.97 15.78 0.53
CA THR A 16 27.42 16.59 -0.62
C THR A 16 28.90 16.33 -0.87
N LEU A 17 29.22 15.89 -2.08
CA LEU A 17 30.60 15.61 -2.50
C LEU A 17 31.33 16.90 -2.91
N PRO A 18 32.67 16.89 -3.00
CA PRO A 18 33.46 18.04 -3.45
C PRO A 18 33.12 18.54 -4.86
N ASN A 19 32.51 17.70 -5.72
CA ASN A 19 32.04 18.09 -7.06
C ASN A 19 30.66 18.79 -7.04
N GLY A 20 30.09 19.07 -5.87
CA GLY A 20 28.78 19.71 -5.70
C GLY A 20 27.58 18.75 -5.76
N GLN A 21 27.77 17.50 -6.16
CA GLN A 21 26.70 16.51 -6.21
C GLN A 21 26.24 16.12 -4.80
N THR A 22 24.93 16.10 -4.58
CA THR A 22 24.34 15.72 -3.29
C THR A 22 23.59 14.39 -3.42
N PHE A 23 23.92 13.46 -2.53
CA PHE A 23 23.32 12.13 -2.44
C PHE A 23 22.44 12.01 -1.20
N PHE A 24 21.38 11.21 -1.32
CA PHE A 24 20.43 10.94 -0.25
C PHE A 24 20.38 9.43 0.03
N PRO A 25 21.23 8.92 0.94
CA PRO A 25 21.27 7.51 1.30
C PRO A 25 19.88 6.93 1.62
N GLY A 26 19.47 5.89 0.88
CA GLY A 26 18.22 5.19 1.10
C GLY A 26 18.26 4.26 2.32
N GLN A 27 17.08 3.97 2.89
CA GLN A 27 16.94 3.03 3.99
C GLN A 27 16.31 1.72 3.51
N GLY A 28 17.04 0.60 3.69
CA GLY A 28 16.50 -0.75 3.49
C GLY A 28 15.65 -1.18 4.69
N ASN A 29 14.47 -0.58 4.81
CA ASN A 29 13.59 -0.77 5.97
C ASN A 29 12.44 -1.73 5.63
N ASN A 30 12.15 -2.67 6.54
CA ASN A 30 11.02 -3.60 6.39
C ASN A 30 9.65 -2.90 6.34
N ALA A 31 9.57 -1.62 6.73
CA ALA A 31 8.40 -0.78 6.56
C ALA A 31 7.90 -0.68 5.11
N TYR A 32 8.75 -0.92 4.10
CA TYR A 32 8.32 -1.00 2.70
C TYR A 32 7.57 -2.29 2.36
N VAL A 33 7.72 -3.34 3.17
CA VAL A 33 7.25 -4.70 2.85
C VAL A 33 6.00 -5.04 3.66
N PHE A 34 6.14 -5.09 4.98
CA PHE A 34 5.10 -5.70 5.84
C PHE A 34 3.72 -5.02 5.74
N PRO A 35 3.60 -3.69 5.64
CA PRO A 35 2.27 -3.06 5.54
C PRO A 35 1.53 -3.45 4.25
N GLY A 36 2.21 -3.41 3.10
CA GLY A 36 1.62 -3.79 1.81
C GLY A 36 1.30 -5.29 1.71
N VAL A 37 2.20 -6.14 2.21
CA VAL A 37 1.99 -7.59 2.26
C VAL A 37 0.79 -7.93 3.14
N ALA A 38 0.74 -7.39 4.37
CA ALA A 38 -0.36 -7.64 5.29
C ALA A 38 -1.70 -7.19 4.70
N LEU A 39 -1.76 -5.98 4.13
CA LEU A 39 -2.96 -5.47 3.48
C LEU A 39 -3.43 -6.39 2.34
N GLY A 40 -2.52 -6.81 1.45
CA GLY A 40 -2.85 -7.70 0.33
C GLY A 40 -3.35 -9.06 0.80
N VAL A 41 -2.65 -9.69 1.75
CA VAL A 41 -3.01 -11.00 2.32
C VAL A 41 -4.37 -10.95 3.01
N ILE A 42 -4.63 -9.92 3.83
CA ILE A 42 -5.92 -9.74 4.51
C ILE A 42 -7.03 -9.50 3.48
N ALA A 43 -6.79 -8.64 2.48
CA ALA A 43 -7.79 -8.26 1.49
C ALA A 43 -8.32 -9.43 0.65
N CYS A 44 -7.46 -10.38 0.25
CA CYS A 44 -7.88 -11.54 -0.55
C CYS A 44 -7.93 -12.86 0.24
N GLY A 45 -7.60 -12.86 1.53
CA GLY A 45 -7.65 -14.04 2.39
C GLY A 45 -6.66 -15.14 1.97
N VAL A 46 -5.44 -14.77 1.60
CA VAL A 46 -4.37 -15.74 1.31
C VAL A 46 -4.05 -16.55 2.57
N ARG A 47 -4.00 -17.88 2.45
CA ARG A 47 -3.80 -18.80 3.60
C ARG A 47 -2.34 -19.03 3.97
N HIS A 48 -1.46 -19.01 2.96
CA HIS A 48 -0.03 -19.27 3.11
C HIS A 48 0.75 -18.25 2.32
N ILE A 49 1.75 -17.64 2.96
CA ILE A 49 2.60 -16.61 2.35
C ILE A 49 3.84 -17.31 1.81
N SER A 50 3.94 -17.43 0.47
CA SER A 50 5.12 -17.99 -0.20
C SER A 50 6.20 -16.92 -0.47
N ASP A 51 7.40 -17.37 -0.85
CA ASP A 51 8.49 -16.49 -1.28
C ASP A 51 8.12 -15.65 -2.50
N ASP A 52 7.22 -16.14 -3.36
CA ASP A 52 6.72 -15.39 -4.52
C ASP A 52 6.03 -14.07 -4.12
N ILE A 53 5.29 -14.06 -3.01
CA ILE A 53 4.65 -12.84 -2.50
C ILE A 53 5.71 -11.81 -2.11
N PHE A 54 6.82 -12.24 -1.51
CA PHE A 54 7.93 -11.35 -1.17
C PHE A 54 8.68 -10.87 -2.41
N LEU A 55 8.87 -11.73 -3.42
CA LEU A 55 9.47 -11.36 -4.69
C LEU A 55 8.65 -10.30 -5.42
N ILE A 56 7.34 -10.53 -5.57
CA ILE A 56 6.40 -9.56 -6.18
C ILE A 56 6.40 -8.25 -5.40
N THR A 57 6.49 -8.31 -4.08
CA THR A 57 6.60 -7.12 -3.24
C THR A 57 7.89 -6.35 -3.52
N ALA A 58 9.03 -7.04 -3.60
CA ALA A 58 10.32 -6.41 -3.91
C ALA A 58 10.31 -5.74 -5.28
N GLU A 59 9.78 -6.41 -6.31
CA GLU A 59 9.61 -5.85 -7.66
C GLU A 59 8.68 -4.64 -7.65
N SER A 60 7.64 -4.66 -6.83
CA SER A 60 6.70 -3.54 -6.68
C SER A 60 7.36 -2.34 -6.03
N ILE A 61 8.18 -2.54 -4.99
CA ILE A 61 8.94 -1.45 -4.37
C ILE A 61 9.93 -0.84 -5.36
N ALA A 62 10.64 -1.68 -6.13
CA ALA A 62 11.61 -1.23 -7.12
C ALA A 62 10.95 -0.41 -8.24
N ALA A 63 9.74 -0.78 -8.66
CA ALA A 63 8.98 -0.05 -9.68
C ALA A 63 8.55 1.37 -9.26
N GLU A 64 8.52 1.64 -7.95
CA GLU A 64 8.19 2.95 -7.40
C GLU A 64 9.42 3.88 -7.27
N VAL A 65 10.62 3.38 -7.57
CA VAL A 65 11.85 4.18 -7.58
C VAL A 65 11.97 4.91 -8.91
N THR A 66 11.78 6.22 -8.90
CA THR A 66 11.87 7.06 -10.10
C THR A 66 13.32 7.28 -10.56
N GLU A 67 13.52 7.68 -11.82
CA GLU A 67 14.84 8.09 -12.32
C GLU A 67 15.43 9.25 -11.50
N GLN A 68 14.60 10.17 -11.01
CA GLN A 68 15.04 11.23 -10.10
C GLN A 68 15.56 10.66 -8.78
N ASN A 69 14.89 9.65 -8.21
CA ASN A 69 15.36 8.99 -7.00
C ASN A 69 16.73 8.34 -7.23
N LEU A 70 16.91 7.65 -8.35
CA LEU A 70 18.20 7.04 -8.72
C LEU A 70 19.30 8.10 -8.95
N ALA A 71 18.98 9.22 -9.60
CA ALA A 71 19.92 10.33 -9.81
C ALA A 71 20.38 10.97 -8.49
N GLU A 72 19.50 10.96 -7.48
CA GLU A 72 19.79 11.37 -6.10
C GLU A 72 20.49 10.27 -5.26
N GLY A 73 20.72 9.08 -5.83
CA GLY A 73 21.33 7.91 -5.19
C GLY A 73 20.43 7.15 -4.22
N ARG A 74 19.11 7.31 -4.34
CA ARG A 74 18.13 6.58 -3.53
C ARG A 74 17.81 5.25 -4.20
N LEU A 75 17.84 4.16 -3.42
CA LEU A 75 17.44 2.82 -3.86
C LEU A 75 16.01 2.44 -3.49
N TYR A 76 15.33 3.31 -2.74
CA TYR A 76 13.98 3.10 -2.24
C TYR A 76 13.14 4.35 -2.52
N PRO A 77 11.82 4.21 -2.70
CA PRO A 77 10.94 5.37 -2.85
C PRO A 77 10.97 6.22 -1.57
N PRO A 78 10.60 7.51 -1.63
CA PRO A 78 10.56 8.35 -0.43
C PRO A 78 9.59 7.83 0.64
N LEU A 79 9.99 7.86 1.92
CA LEU A 79 9.18 7.34 3.04
C LEU A 79 7.79 7.99 3.17
N HIS A 80 7.60 9.24 2.73
CA HIS A 80 6.27 9.86 2.79
C HIS A 80 5.25 9.20 1.85
N SER A 81 5.72 8.52 0.80
CA SER A 81 4.89 7.80 -0.16
C SER A 81 4.55 6.36 0.26
N ILE A 82 4.97 5.95 1.47
CA ILE A 82 4.87 4.56 1.94
C ILE A 82 3.44 4.01 1.91
N ARG A 83 2.43 4.87 2.12
CA ARG A 83 1.02 4.46 2.06
C ARG A 83 0.59 4.11 0.63
N GLU A 84 0.98 4.92 -0.35
CA GLU A 84 0.69 4.61 -1.76
C GLU A 84 1.46 3.37 -2.22
N VAL A 85 2.73 3.23 -1.83
CA VAL A 85 3.55 2.04 -2.13
C VAL A 85 2.89 0.78 -1.54
N SER A 86 2.43 0.84 -0.28
CA SER A 86 1.75 -0.28 0.38
C SER A 86 0.46 -0.67 -0.33
N LEU A 87 -0.33 0.30 -0.78
CA LEU A 87 -1.55 0.05 -1.55
C LEU A 87 -1.23 -0.66 -2.87
N LYS A 88 -0.24 -0.20 -3.63
CA LYS A 88 0.16 -0.81 -4.91
C LYS A 88 0.68 -2.24 -4.73
N ILE A 89 1.47 -2.49 -3.69
CA ILE A 89 1.90 -3.84 -3.30
C ILE A 89 0.68 -4.73 -3.03
N ALA A 90 -0.25 -4.26 -2.21
CA ALA A 90 -1.44 -5.02 -1.87
C ALA A 90 -2.29 -5.38 -3.10
N VAL A 91 -2.50 -4.43 -4.02
CA VAL A 91 -3.23 -4.67 -5.27
C VAL A 91 -2.55 -5.73 -6.14
N LYS A 92 -1.21 -5.68 -6.26
CA LYS A 92 -0.45 -6.70 -7.01
C LYS A 92 -0.53 -8.08 -6.35
N ILE A 93 -0.47 -8.15 -5.02
CA ILE A 93 -0.64 -9.42 -4.29
C ILE A 93 -2.04 -9.97 -4.50
N VAL A 94 -3.07 -9.13 -4.42
CA VAL A 94 -4.47 -9.53 -4.67
C VAL A 94 -4.63 -10.07 -6.09
N ASP A 95 -4.14 -9.35 -7.09
CA ASP A 95 -4.18 -9.80 -8.49
C ASP A 95 -3.45 -11.12 -8.71
N TRP A 96 -2.25 -11.26 -8.15
CA TRP A 96 -1.49 -12.50 -8.22
C TRP A 96 -2.19 -13.66 -7.51
N ALA A 97 -2.76 -13.43 -6.33
CA ALA A 97 -3.43 -14.45 -5.53
C ALA A 97 -4.66 -15.03 -6.25
N TYR A 98 -5.47 -14.19 -6.91
CA TYR A 98 -6.60 -14.69 -7.73
C TYR A 98 -6.12 -15.49 -8.93
N LYS A 99 -5.11 -15.01 -9.66
CA LYS A 99 -4.54 -15.71 -10.82
C LYS A 99 -3.98 -17.09 -10.48
N HIS A 100 -3.48 -17.28 -9.26
CA HIS A 100 -2.89 -18.54 -8.79
C HIS A 100 -3.84 -19.39 -7.93
N GLY A 101 -5.11 -18.99 -7.79
CA GLY A 101 -6.10 -19.73 -7.01
C GLY A 101 -5.80 -19.79 -5.50
N LEU A 102 -5.06 -18.80 -4.98
CA LEU A 102 -4.67 -18.72 -3.57
C LEU A 102 -5.56 -17.78 -2.74
N ALA A 103 -6.35 -16.94 -3.41
CA ALA A 103 -7.36 -16.10 -2.77
C ALA A 103 -8.50 -16.96 -2.19
N SER A 104 -8.97 -16.58 -0.99
CA SER A 104 -10.12 -17.23 -0.33
C SER A 104 -11.38 -16.37 -0.34
N TRP A 105 -11.27 -15.06 -0.59
CA TRP A 105 -12.44 -14.18 -0.72
C TRP A 105 -13.05 -14.30 -2.12
N TYR A 106 -14.38 -14.43 -2.18
CA TYR A 106 -15.13 -14.52 -3.44
C TYR A 106 -16.47 -13.78 -3.35
N PRO A 107 -17.00 -13.26 -4.47
CA PRO A 107 -16.42 -13.30 -5.83
C PRO A 107 -15.16 -12.42 -5.99
N GLU A 108 -14.36 -12.69 -7.02
CA GLU A 108 -13.20 -11.85 -7.36
C GLU A 108 -13.66 -10.41 -7.67
N PRO A 109 -13.07 -9.38 -7.02
CA PRO A 109 -13.41 -8.00 -7.31
C PRO A 109 -13.06 -7.61 -8.75
N ALA A 110 -14.02 -6.99 -9.44
CA ALA A 110 -13.81 -6.45 -10.79
C ALA A 110 -12.74 -5.35 -10.79
N ASP A 111 -12.80 -4.45 -9.80
CA ASP A 111 -11.77 -3.43 -9.55
C ASP A 111 -11.04 -3.72 -8.24
N LYS A 112 -9.84 -4.31 -8.36
CA LYS A 112 -9.00 -4.68 -7.22
C LYS A 112 -8.43 -3.46 -6.50
N GLU A 113 -8.16 -2.37 -7.22
CA GLU A 113 -7.61 -1.16 -6.61
C GLU A 113 -8.68 -0.47 -5.76
N ALA A 114 -9.89 -0.29 -6.30
CA ALA A 114 -11.00 0.25 -5.54
C ALA A 114 -11.36 -0.63 -4.33
N PHE A 115 -11.36 -1.95 -4.52
CA PHE A 115 -11.61 -2.91 -3.44
C PHE A 115 -10.59 -2.78 -2.31
N VAL A 116 -9.28 -2.77 -2.60
CA VAL A 116 -8.26 -2.64 -1.56
C VAL A 116 -8.35 -1.27 -0.88
N LYS A 117 -8.60 -0.18 -1.64
CA LYS A 117 -8.77 1.17 -1.07
C LYS A 117 -9.90 1.23 -0.03
N GLN A 118 -11.01 0.52 -0.25
CA GLN A 118 -12.13 0.49 0.71
C GLN A 118 -11.79 -0.20 2.03
N LEU A 119 -10.75 -1.05 2.06
CA LEU A 119 -10.30 -1.75 3.26
C LEU A 119 -9.24 -0.96 4.05
N VAL A 120 -8.69 0.11 3.46
CA VAL A 120 -7.66 0.91 4.11
C VAL A 120 -8.29 1.79 5.19
N TYR A 121 -7.66 1.81 6.37
CA TYR A 121 -8.06 2.67 7.47
C TYR A 121 -8.06 4.16 7.08
N SER A 122 -9.16 4.85 7.41
CA SER A 122 -9.28 6.30 7.34
C SER A 122 -9.00 6.91 8.73
N PRO A 123 -8.14 7.94 8.83
CA PRO A 123 -7.94 8.67 10.07
C PRO A 123 -9.07 9.66 10.38
N ASP A 124 -10.02 9.85 9.47
CA ASP A 124 -11.14 10.77 9.66
C ASP A 124 -12.13 10.22 10.69
N TYR A 125 -12.81 11.10 11.41
CA TYR A 125 -13.84 10.68 12.36
C TYR A 125 -15.09 10.17 11.63
N ASP A 126 -15.59 9.03 12.09
CA ASP A 126 -16.90 8.53 11.68
C ASP A 126 -18.03 9.36 12.31
N SER A 127 -19.18 9.39 11.64
CA SER A 127 -20.40 9.93 12.23
C SER A 127 -20.98 8.96 13.25
N PHE A 128 -21.27 9.47 14.45
CA PHE A 128 -22.00 8.73 15.50
C PHE A 128 -23.48 9.11 15.54
N VAL A 129 -23.93 9.99 14.64
CA VAL A 129 -25.34 10.35 14.50
C VAL A 129 -26.08 9.20 13.83
N ILE A 130 -27.30 8.93 14.31
CA ILE A 130 -28.18 7.91 13.71
C ILE A 130 -28.50 8.32 12.28
N ASP A 131 -28.37 7.38 11.35
CA ASP A 131 -28.80 7.56 9.97
C ASP A 131 -30.34 7.51 9.90
N ASP A 132 -30.98 8.67 9.97
CA ASP A 132 -32.43 8.79 9.86
C ASP A 132 -32.87 9.02 8.41
N TYR A 133 -33.78 8.16 7.93
CA TYR A 133 -34.41 8.31 6.63
C TYR A 133 -35.92 8.11 6.76
N ARG A 134 -36.70 8.81 5.92
CA ARG A 134 -38.17 8.74 5.95
C ARG A 134 -38.69 7.78 4.92
N TRP A 135 -39.64 6.96 5.36
CA TRP A 135 -40.43 6.11 4.46
C TRP A 135 -41.47 6.96 3.70
N PRO A 136 -42.04 6.46 2.59
CA PRO A 136 -43.15 7.12 1.92
C PRO A 136 -44.28 7.45 2.92
N PRO A 137 -44.87 8.65 2.89
CA PRO A 137 -45.81 9.11 3.94
C PRO A 137 -46.99 8.17 4.20
N ALA A 138 -47.51 7.51 3.16
CA ALA A 138 -48.60 6.54 3.28
C ALA A 138 -48.23 5.30 4.12
N ALA A 139 -46.95 4.91 4.12
CA ALA A 139 -46.44 3.78 4.90
C ALA A 139 -46.03 4.17 6.33
N MET A 140 -46.03 5.46 6.67
CA MET A 140 -45.73 5.99 8.01
C MET A 140 -46.99 6.35 8.80
N GLN A 141 -48.19 6.11 8.26
CA GLN A 141 -49.44 6.37 8.97
C GLN A 141 -49.61 5.41 10.14
N THR A 142 -49.77 5.94 11.34
CA THR A 142 -50.12 5.17 12.53
C THR A 142 -51.62 4.89 12.53
N GLN A 143 -52.04 3.66 12.82
CA GLN A 143 -53.45 3.33 13.02
C GLN A 143 -53.87 3.76 14.43
N ASP A 144 -55.02 4.44 14.53
CA ASP A 144 -55.67 4.68 15.81
C ASP A 144 -56.35 3.37 16.26
N VAL A 145 -55.99 2.84 17.43
CA VAL A 145 -56.58 1.64 18.06
C VAL A 145 -57.62 2.03 19.10
#